data_AF-A0A519J153-F1
#
_entry.id   AF-A0A519J153-F1
#
_cell.length_a   1.000
_cell.length_b   1.000
_cell.length_c   1.000
_cell.angle_alpha   90.00
_cell.angle_beta   90.00
_cell.angle_gamma   90.00
#
_symmetry.space_group_name_H-M   'P 1'
#
loop_
_entity.id
_entity.type
_entity.pdbx_description
1 polymer ?
#
loop_
_entity_poly.entity_id
_entity_poly.type
_entity_poly.pdbx_seq_one_letter_code
_entity_poly.pdbx_strand_id
1 'polypeptide(L)' 'MVTLAVAATGLSGCFQPDTRLPESSYQWQRRQDEIERREAERQRLCQMMDKVRDAKRYERDCTRPGDPD' A
#
# COMPACT_ATOMS: atom_id res chain seq x y z
N MET A 1 34.90 -1.49 -0.46
CA MET A 1 33.91 -0.41 -0.64
C MET A 1 32.87 -0.92 -1.63
N VAL A 2 31.66 -1.25 -1.16
CA VAL A 2 30.59 -1.78 -2.02
C VAL A 2 29.58 -0.67 -2.25
N THR A 3 29.57 -0.13 -3.47
CA THR A 3 28.63 0.87 -3.96
C THR A 3 27.24 0.23 -4.14
N LEU A 4 26.30 0.59 -3.28
CA LEU A 4 24.90 0.21 -3.38
C LEU A 4 24.17 1.19 -4.33
N ALA A 5 24.29 0.97 -5.64
CA ALA A 5 23.51 1.68 -6.64
C ALA A 5 22.28 0.84 -6.99
N VAL A 6 21.22 0.92 -6.17
CA VAL A 6 19.95 0.24 -6.45
C VAL A 6 19.05 1.18 -7.26
N ALA A 7 18.68 0.69 -8.44
CA ALA A 7 17.88 1.27 -9.50
C ALA A 7 16.65 2.08 -9.04
N ALA A 8 16.66 3.38 -9.35
CA ALA A 8 15.52 4.29 -9.26
C ALA A 8 14.98 4.67 -10.65
N THR A 9 14.95 3.74 -11.60
CA THR A 9 14.56 4.01 -13.00
C THR A 9 13.30 3.25 -13.42
N GLY A 10 12.16 3.52 -12.76
CA GLY A 10 10.92 2.79 -13.06
C GLY A 10 9.59 3.49 -12.78
N LEU A 11 9.55 4.79 -12.48
CA LEU A 11 8.31 5.51 -12.15
C LEU A 11 8.01 6.72 -13.07
N SER A 12 8.55 6.75 -14.29
CA SER A 12 8.35 7.87 -15.23
C SER A 12 7.10 7.74 -16.13
N GLY A 13 6.17 6.85 -15.82
CA GLY A 13 4.91 6.69 -16.56
C GLY A 13 3.70 7.05 -15.70
N CYS A 14 3.27 8.31 -15.77
CA CYS A 14 2.03 8.84 -15.17
C CYS A 14 1.89 8.73 -13.63
N PHE A 15 2.92 9.15 -12.90
CA PHE A 15 2.72 9.67 -11.56
C PHE A 15 3.70 10.82 -11.43
N GLN A 16 3.21 12.06 -11.46
CA GLN A 16 4.02 13.17 -10.99
C GLN A 16 3.98 13.03 -9.47
N PRO A 17 5.04 12.54 -8.79
CA PRO A 17 5.02 12.54 -7.35
C PRO A 17 4.82 14.00 -6.95
N ASP A 18 3.74 14.28 -6.22
CA ASP A 18 3.59 15.58 -5.58
C ASP A 18 4.77 15.70 -4.61
N THR A 19 5.86 16.33 -5.07
CA THR A 19 7.11 16.50 -4.35
C THR A 19 6.97 17.53 -3.21
N ARG A 20 5.75 17.98 -2.94
CA ARG A 20 5.39 18.61 -1.68
C ARG A 20 5.34 17.54 -0.60
N LEU A 21 6.50 17.28 -0.01
CA LEU A 21 6.56 16.74 1.34
C LEU A 21 5.54 17.53 2.19
N PRO A 22 4.77 16.85 3.05
CA PRO A 22 3.76 17.53 3.87
C PRO A 22 4.43 18.73 4.54
N GLU A 23 3.91 19.93 4.30
CA GLU A 23 4.53 21.18 4.76
C GLU A 23 4.53 21.26 6.30
N SER A 24 3.80 20.36 6.97
CA SER A 24 3.83 20.15 8.42
C SER A 24 3.63 18.68 8.80
N SER A 25 4.13 18.31 9.99
CA SER A 25 3.91 16.99 10.60
C SER A 25 2.42 16.62 10.72
N TYR A 26 1.55 17.61 10.94
CA TYR A 26 0.10 17.41 10.99
C TYR A 26 -0.47 16.92 9.64
N GLN A 27 -0.02 17.49 8.52
CA GLN A 27 -0.44 17.05 7.20
C GLN A 27 0.08 15.64 6.86
N TRP A 28 1.24 15.26 7.39
CA TRP A 28 1.73 13.89 7.29
C TRP A 28 0.86 12.93 8.11
N GLN A 29 0.60 13.26 9.37
CA GLN A 29 -0.18 12.43 10.29
C GLN A 29 -1.58 12.18 9.73
N ARG A 30 -2.25 13.23 9.22
CA ARG A 30 -3.54 13.11 8.55
C ARG A 30 -3.54 12.13 7.38
N ARG A 31 -2.44 12.07 6.61
CA ARG A 31 -2.30 11.07 5.53
C ARG A 31 -2.12 9.67 6.10
N GLN A 32 -1.33 9.50 7.16
CA GLN A 32 -1.17 8.20 7.83
C GLN A 32 -2.51 7.70 8.37
N ASP A 33 -3.26 8.54 9.07
CA ASP A 33 -4.57 8.19 9.63
C ASP A 33 -5.55 7.73 8.54
N GLU A 34 -5.53 8.38 7.36
CA GLU A 34 -6.36 7.99 6.23
C GLU A 34 -5.93 6.66 5.60
N ILE A 35 -4.62 6.39 5.55
CA ILE A 35 -4.07 5.11 5.08
C ILE A 35 -4.47 4.01 6.06
N GLU A 36 -4.27 4.21 7.36
CA GLU A 36 -4.63 3.24 8.39
C GLU A 36 -6.14 2.94 8.39
N ARG A 37 -6.99 3.96 8.23
CA ARG A 37 -8.43 3.76 8.13
C ARG A 37 -8.82 2.89 6.93
N ARG A 38 -8.26 3.19 5.74
CA ARG A 38 -8.53 2.41 4.51
C ARG A 38 -8.02 0.98 4.64
N GLU A 39 -6.86 0.82 5.26
CA GLU A 39 -6.25 -0.48 5.54
C GLU A 39 -7.13 -1.31 6.47
N ALA A 40 -7.59 -0.73 7.58
CA ALA A 40 -8.48 -1.39 8.52
C ALA A 40 -9.82 -1.80 7.89
N GLU A 41 -10.38 -0.94 7.03
CA GLU A 41 -11.59 -1.26 6.27
C GLU A 41 -11.37 -2.45 5.33
N ARG A 42 -10.27 -2.45 4.56
CA ARG A 42 -9.91 -3.58 3.69
C ARG A 42 -9.80 -4.88 4.50
N GLN A 43 -9.07 -4.85 5.62
CA GLN A 43 -8.89 -6.02 6.48
C GLN A 43 -10.22 -6.56 6.99
N ARG A 44 -11.15 -5.69 7.42
CA ARG A 44 -12.50 -6.11 7.84
C ARG A 44 -13.25 -6.81 6.70
N LEU A 45 -13.23 -6.24 5.50
CA LEU A 45 -13.87 -6.85 4.34
C LEU A 45 -13.26 -8.22 4.01
N CYS A 46 -11.93 -8.32 4.06
CA CYS A 46 -11.20 -9.56 3.80
C CYS A 46 -11.45 -10.63 4.87
N GLN A 47 -11.63 -10.25 6.14
CA GLN A 47 -11.97 -11.19 7.23
C GLN A 47 -13.36 -11.79 7.06
N MET A 48 -14.31 -11.04 6.48
CA MET A 48 -15.67 -11.53 6.20
C MET A 48 -15.77 -12.34 4.90
N MET A 49 -14.71 -12.34 4.08
CA MET A 49 -14.74 -12.97 2.76
C MET A 49 -14.37 -14.45 2.85
N ASP A 50 -15.11 -15.29 2.12
CA ASP A 50 -14.86 -16.73 2.08
C ASP A 50 -13.68 -17.01 1.14
N LYS A 51 -12.54 -17.45 1.70
CA LYS A 51 -11.31 -17.69 0.94
C LYS A 51 -11.44 -18.80 -0.11
N VAL A 52 -12.32 -19.78 0.12
CA VAL A 52 -12.47 -20.94 -0.75
C VAL A 52 -13.46 -20.64 -1.88
N ARG A 53 -14.59 -20.02 -1.53
CA ARG A 53 -15.63 -19.67 -2.51
C ARG A 53 -15.25 -18.49 -3.38
N ASP A 54 -14.61 -17.48 -2.78
CA ASP A 54 -14.28 -16.21 -3.42
C ASP A 54 -12.76 -16.06 -3.64
N ALA A 55 -12.06 -17.18 -3.87
CA ALA A 55 -10.60 -17.25 -3.98
C ALA A 55 -9.98 -16.20 -4.91
N LYS A 56 -10.50 -16.04 -6.13
CA LYS A 56 -9.98 -15.05 -7.10
C LYS A 56 -10.14 -13.61 -6.63
N ARG A 57 -11.21 -13.33 -5.88
CA ARG A 57 -11.46 -12.01 -5.31
C ARG A 57 -10.55 -11.76 -4.12
N TYR A 58 -10.40 -12.77 -3.27
CA TYR A 58 -9.50 -12.73 -2.13
C TYR A 58 -8.05 -12.50 -2.57
N GLU A 59 -7.59 -13.23 -3.59
CA GLU A 59 -6.23 -13.11 -4.09
C GLU A 59 -5.91 -11.67 -4.56
N ARG A 60 -6.84 -11.07 -5.32
CA ARG A 60 -6.69 -9.71 -5.85
C ARG A 60 -6.77 -8.61 -4.78
N ASP A 61 -7.76 -8.71 -3.88
CA ASP A 61 -8.12 -7.60 -2.99
C ASP A 61 -7.49 -7.72 -1.60
N CYS A 62 -7.08 -8.93 -1.18
CA CYS A 62 -6.67 -9.22 0.20
C CYS A 62 -5.21 -9.65 0.35
N THR A 63 -4.56 -10.16 -0.71
CA THR A 63 -3.15 -10.59 -0.66
C THR A 63 -2.21 -9.41 -0.70
N ARG A 64 -1.24 -9.38 0.22
CA ARG A 64 -0.16 -8.39 0.24
C ARG A 64 1.19 -9.07 0.01
N PRO A 65 2.15 -8.38 -0.63
CA PRO A 65 3.53 -8.85 -0.64
C PRO A 65 4.05 -9.08 0.79
N GLY A 66 4.42 -10.32 1.11
CA GLY A 66 4.90 -10.72 2.44
C GLY A 66 3.87 -11.35 3.37
N ASP A 67 2.63 -11.59 2.92
CA ASP A 67 1.71 -12.45 3.66
C ASP A 67 2.25 -13.90 3.68
N PRO A 68 2.06 -14.65 4.79
CA PRO A 68 2.46 -16.05 4.84
C PRO A 68 1.56 -16.90 3.92
N ASP A 69 2.21 -17.74 3.10
CA ASP A 69 1.56 -18.72 2.22
C ASP A 69 0.69 -19.74 2.97
#